data_AF-A0A6N8Z019-F1
#
_entry.id   AF-A0A6N8Z019-F1
#
_cell.length_a   1.000
_cell.length_b   1.000
_cell.length_c   1.000
_cell.angle_alpha   90.00
_cell.angle_beta   90.00
_cell.angle_gamma   90.00
#
_symmetry.space_group_name_H-M   'P 1'
#
loop_
_entity.id
_entity.type
_entity.pdbx_description
1 polymer ?
#
loop_
_entity_poly.entity_id
_entity_poly.type
_entity_poly.pdbx_seq_one_letter_code
_entity_poly.pdbx_strand_id
1 'polypeptide(L)'
;MPHPSPAPQGSESQGTPVEPDMPPTAAPSLARPPTPSPGITTLPEPTSAAMATVSIELITEVSEVGAGQEFDVQVRVNAGMTNPVDTAQVYLAFDNTKLDFASLKAGSRLRYVLLNESSQTSGQVGFAAGTTGAAQVAPFVLCTVTFRVRGSGGQGETEIGFAPLRSPRHTKAIFQGLNVTGDLEPLLVVAR
;
A
#
# COMPACT_ATOMS: atom_id res chain seq x y z
N MET A 1 15.90 -79.11 -24.25
CA MET A 1 16.73 -80.24 -23.77
C MET A 1 18.18 -79.77 -23.71
N PRO A 2 19.07 -80.29 -22.85
CA PRO A 2 18.93 -80.82 -21.49
C PRO A 2 20.07 -80.35 -20.53
N HIS A 3 19.84 -80.47 -19.20
CA HIS A 3 20.75 -80.86 -18.08
C HIS A 3 22.20 -80.30 -17.94
N PRO A 4 22.79 -80.22 -16.71
CA PRO A 4 22.60 -81.17 -15.59
C PRO A 4 22.56 -80.64 -14.13
N SER A 5 22.13 -81.57 -13.27
CA SER A 5 22.30 -81.73 -11.79
C SER A 5 23.81 -81.81 -11.38
N PRO A 6 24.24 -81.87 -10.08
CA PRO A 6 23.60 -82.56 -8.95
C PRO A 6 23.78 -81.97 -7.50
N ALA A 7 23.05 -82.53 -6.52
CA ALA A 7 23.37 -82.58 -5.06
C ALA A 7 24.22 -83.84 -4.76
N PRO A 8 24.56 -84.36 -3.54
CA PRO A 8 24.19 -84.04 -2.13
C PRO A 8 25.40 -84.07 -1.12
N GLN A 9 25.25 -83.84 0.19
CA GLN A 9 25.29 -84.80 1.34
C GLN A 9 25.80 -84.00 2.57
N GLY A 10 25.50 -84.23 3.86
CA GLY A 10 24.70 -85.16 4.67
C GLY A 10 24.44 -84.50 6.06
N SER A 11 23.37 -84.82 6.81
CA SER A 11 23.33 -85.77 7.97
C SER A 11 24.52 -85.60 8.94
N GLU A 12 24.42 -85.34 10.25
CA GLU A 12 23.76 -86.04 11.37
C GLU A 12 23.87 -85.11 12.63
N SER A 13 22.84 -84.93 13.46
CA SER A 13 22.52 -85.67 14.72
C SER A 13 23.14 -85.12 16.02
N GLN A 14 22.23 -84.83 16.96
CA GLN A 14 22.32 -84.95 18.44
C GLN A 14 23.28 -84.08 19.26
N GLY A 15 22.72 -83.46 20.30
CA GLY A 15 23.43 -83.00 21.49
C GLY A 15 22.73 -81.90 22.27
N THR A 16 21.70 -82.24 23.05
CA THR A 16 21.43 -81.51 24.31
C THR A 16 22.27 -82.15 25.40
N PRO A 17 23.05 -81.38 26.16
CA PRO A 17 22.85 -81.42 27.61
C PRO A 17 23.09 -80.08 28.34
N VAL A 18 22.13 -79.75 29.21
CA VAL A 18 22.20 -79.10 30.55
C VAL A 18 23.27 -78.06 30.90
N GLU A 19 22.73 -76.90 31.31
CA GLU A 19 23.20 -75.77 32.13
C GLU A 19 24.20 -76.10 33.27
N PRO A 20 25.02 -75.13 33.76
CA PRO A 20 24.48 -74.16 34.72
C PRO A 20 25.02 -72.70 34.63
N ASP A 21 24.08 -71.80 34.91
CA ASP A 21 24.17 -70.59 35.73
C ASP A 21 25.30 -69.57 35.47
N MET A 22 24.96 -68.56 34.66
CA MET A 22 25.52 -67.21 34.79
C MET A 22 24.37 -66.21 34.91
N PRO A 23 24.42 -65.28 35.88
CA PRO A 23 23.38 -64.28 36.06
C PRO A 23 23.29 -63.39 34.81
N PRO A 24 22.09 -63.19 34.20
CA PRO A 24 21.98 -62.28 33.08
C PRO A 24 22.17 -60.84 33.58
N THR A 25 23.31 -60.25 33.19
CA THR A 25 23.54 -58.81 33.12
C THR A 25 22.29 -58.11 32.58
N ALA A 26 21.79 -57.13 33.33
CA ALA A 26 20.63 -56.33 32.95
C ALA A 26 20.79 -55.78 31.53
N ALA A 27 19.83 -56.11 30.66
CA ALA A 27 19.74 -55.60 29.30
C ALA A 27 19.53 -54.07 29.31
N PRO A 28 20.10 -53.32 28.35
CA PRO A 28 19.77 -51.92 28.20
C PRO A 28 18.27 -51.78 27.87
N SER A 29 17.55 -51.03 28.69
CA SER A 29 16.18 -50.61 28.39
C SER A 29 16.21 -49.82 27.07
N LEU A 30 15.54 -50.34 26.05
CA LEU A 30 15.32 -49.66 24.78
C LEU A 30 14.56 -48.36 25.04
N ALA A 31 15.28 -47.24 25.06
CA ALA A 31 14.66 -45.92 24.99
C ALA A 31 13.89 -45.84 23.66
N ARG A 32 12.57 -45.68 23.75
CA ARG A 32 11.73 -45.40 22.58
C ARG A 32 12.27 -44.13 21.91
N PRO A 33 12.44 -44.10 20.57
CA PRO A 33 12.81 -42.88 19.87
C PRO A 33 11.77 -41.79 20.16
N PRO A 34 12.18 -40.52 20.31
CA PRO A 34 11.22 -39.43 20.44
C PRO A 34 10.36 -39.39 19.17
N THR A 35 9.03 -39.41 19.35
CA THR A 35 8.09 -39.08 18.28
C THR A 35 8.52 -37.73 17.69
N PRO A 36 8.71 -37.58 16.36
CA PRO A 36 8.93 -36.28 15.78
C PRO A 36 7.69 -35.42 16.09
N SER A 37 7.89 -34.36 16.85
CA SER A 37 6.89 -33.29 16.99
C SER A 37 6.58 -32.78 15.57
N PRO A 38 5.31 -32.58 15.17
CA PRO A 38 5.01 -31.95 13.90
C PRO A 38 5.68 -30.56 13.90
N GLY A 39 6.73 -30.42 13.09
CA GLY A 39 7.37 -29.14 12.86
C GLY A 39 6.29 -28.19 12.38
N ILE A 40 6.09 -27.09 13.11
CA ILE A 40 5.42 -25.92 12.58
C ILE A 40 6.21 -25.52 11.34
N THR A 41 5.70 -25.89 10.17
CA THR A 41 6.02 -25.25 8.91
C THR A 41 5.82 -23.76 9.16
N THR A 42 6.92 -23.02 9.32
CA THR A 42 6.90 -21.58 9.19
C THR A 42 6.50 -21.34 7.74
N LEU A 43 5.19 -21.20 7.52
CA LEU A 43 4.66 -20.50 6.36
C LEU A 43 5.54 -19.26 6.22
N PRO A 44 6.15 -18.98 5.05
CA PRO A 44 6.85 -17.72 4.88
C PRO A 44 5.87 -16.64 5.31
N GLU A 45 6.24 -15.91 6.36
CA GLU A 45 5.59 -14.66 6.71
C GLU A 45 5.42 -13.92 5.39
N PRO A 46 4.20 -13.49 5.00
CA PRO A 46 4.05 -12.75 3.77
C PRO A 46 5.03 -11.59 3.89
N THR A 47 6.11 -11.66 3.11
CA THR A 47 7.07 -10.58 3.00
C THR A 47 6.18 -9.40 2.68
N SER A 48 6.07 -8.48 3.64
CA SER A 48 5.35 -7.23 3.47
C SER A 48 5.92 -6.65 2.19
N ALA A 49 5.17 -6.78 1.09
CA ALA A 49 5.50 -6.09 -0.12
C ALA A 49 5.59 -4.65 0.33
N ALA A 50 6.76 -4.02 0.19
CA ALA A 50 6.86 -2.58 0.29
C ALA A 50 5.86 -2.06 -0.75
N MET A 51 4.63 -1.76 -0.29
CA MET A 51 3.55 -1.35 -1.17
C MET A 51 4.07 -0.06 -1.77
N ALA A 52 4.33 -0.07 -3.07
CA ALA A 52 4.68 1.16 -3.72
C ALA A 52 3.51 2.13 -3.47
N THR A 53 3.80 3.29 -2.92
CA THR A 53 2.76 4.19 -2.43
C THR A 53 2.31 5.11 -3.56
N VAL A 54 1.04 5.51 -3.56
CA VAL A 54 0.51 6.50 -4.50
C VAL A 54 0.80 7.89 -3.94
N SER A 55 1.60 8.70 -4.61
CA SER A 55 1.80 10.10 -4.20
C SER A 55 0.70 11.00 -4.75
N ILE A 56 0.30 12.01 -3.98
CA ILE A 56 -0.57 13.09 -4.45
C ILE A 56 0.21 14.39 -4.35
N GLU A 57 0.30 15.11 -5.46
CA GLU A 57 1.11 16.33 -5.60
C GLU A 57 0.25 17.50 -6.08
N LEU A 58 0.66 18.71 -5.69
CA LEU A 58 0.08 19.97 -6.15
C LEU A 58 1.00 20.59 -7.18
N ILE A 59 0.46 20.88 -8.37
CA ILE A 59 1.23 21.41 -9.50
C ILE A 59 0.63 22.74 -9.93
N THR A 60 1.48 23.74 -10.10
CA THR A 60 1.16 25.03 -10.73
C THR A 60 2.21 25.31 -11.81
N GLU A 61 1.81 26.00 -12.88
CA GLU A 61 2.75 26.45 -13.91
C GLU A 61 3.41 27.79 -13.55
N VAL A 62 2.88 28.47 -12.52
CA VAL A 62 3.34 29.79 -12.07
C VAL A 62 3.76 29.75 -10.61
N SER A 63 4.95 30.27 -10.32
CA SER A 63 5.45 30.49 -8.96
C SER A 63 5.21 31.92 -8.48
N GLU A 64 4.94 32.86 -9.40
CA GLU A 64 4.68 34.27 -9.13
C GLU A 64 3.40 34.73 -9.82
N VAL A 65 2.48 35.34 -9.06
CA VAL A 65 1.19 35.82 -9.58
C VAL A 65 0.90 37.22 -9.07
N GLY A 66 0.51 38.11 -9.99
CA GLY A 66 0.20 39.50 -9.67
C GLY A 66 -1.14 39.66 -8.94
N ALA A 67 -1.24 40.69 -8.10
CA ALA A 67 -2.49 41.06 -7.43
C ALA A 67 -3.67 41.15 -8.40
N GLY A 68 -4.78 40.50 -8.05
CA GLY A 68 -5.99 40.44 -8.86
C GLY A 68 -5.96 39.46 -10.03
N GLN A 69 -4.85 38.77 -10.29
CA GLN A 69 -4.73 37.74 -11.33
C GLN A 69 -5.13 36.36 -10.81
N GLU A 70 -5.50 35.48 -11.74
CA GLU A 70 -5.85 34.09 -11.47
C GLU A 70 -4.72 33.14 -11.85
N PHE A 71 -4.68 31.99 -11.17
CA PHE A 71 -3.79 30.89 -11.47
C PHE A 71 -4.43 29.55 -11.10
N ASP A 72 -3.96 28.49 -11.76
CA ASP A 72 -4.47 27.14 -11.57
C ASP A 72 -3.50 26.30 -10.75
N VAL A 73 -4.06 25.55 -9.80
CA VAL A 73 -3.39 24.49 -9.06
C VAL A 73 -4.05 23.15 -9.41
N GLN A 74 -3.28 22.27 -10.02
CA GLN A 74 -3.69 20.91 -10.34
C GLN A 74 -3.35 19.98 -9.18
N VAL A 75 -4.33 19.18 -8.75
CA VAL A 75 -4.09 18.05 -7.86
C VAL A 75 -3.83 16.82 -8.72
N ARG A 76 -2.58 16.35 -8.73
CA ARG A 76 -2.16 15.18 -9.51
C ARG A 76 -1.99 13.97 -8.61
N VAL A 77 -2.52 12.85 -9.06
CA VAL A 77 -2.37 11.54 -8.42
C VAL A 77 -1.40 10.73 -9.26
N ASN A 78 -0.27 10.35 -8.69
CA ASN A 78 0.73 9.50 -9.34
C ASN A 78 0.43 8.03 -9.06
N ALA A 79 -0.57 7.51 -9.76
CA ALA A 79 -0.86 6.08 -9.79
C ALA A 79 0.14 5.32 -10.66
N GLY A 80 0.25 4.01 -10.46
CA GLY A 80 1.11 3.13 -11.25
C GLY A 80 0.47 1.77 -11.51
N MET A 81 1.07 0.97 -12.39
CA MET A 81 0.56 -0.38 -12.69
C MET A 81 0.49 -1.28 -11.45
N THR A 82 1.42 -1.10 -10.51
CA THR A 82 1.45 -1.84 -9.24
C THR A 82 0.57 -1.21 -8.16
N ASN A 83 0.20 0.08 -8.33
CA ASN A 83 -0.59 0.86 -7.37
C ASN A 83 -1.74 1.58 -8.11
N PRO A 84 -2.70 0.81 -8.65
CA PRO A 84 -3.89 1.36 -9.26
C PRO A 84 -4.72 2.22 -8.28
N VAL A 85 -5.55 3.12 -8.80
CA VAL A 85 -6.43 3.99 -7.99
C VAL A 85 -7.85 3.96 -8.54
N ASP A 86 -8.82 3.60 -7.70
CA ASP A 86 -10.25 3.63 -8.04
C ASP A 86 -10.95 4.88 -7.53
N THR A 87 -10.48 5.41 -6.40
CA THR A 87 -11.03 6.60 -5.75
C THR A 87 -9.91 7.46 -5.20
N ALA A 88 -10.02 8.78 -5.34
CA ALA A 88 -9.13 9.70 -4.68
C ALA A 88 -9.91 10.87 -4.07
N GLN A 89 -9.44 11.32 -2.92
CA GLN A 89 -10.00 12.38 -2.11
C GLN A 89 -8.87 13.31 -1.67
N VAL A 90 -9.09 14.60 -1.77
CA VAL A 90 -8.15 15.63 -1.37
C VAL A 90 -8.86 16.71 -0.56
N TYR A 91 -8.19 17.17 0.49
CA TYR A 91 -8.55 18.39 1.20
C TYR A 91 -7.37 19.36 1.13
N LEU A 92 -7.64 20.56 0.63
CA LEU A 92 -6.67 21.65 0.53
C LEU A 92 -7.03 22.76 1.51
N ALA A 93 -6.01 23.42 2.03
CA ALA A 93 -6.11 24.65 2.78
C ALA A 93 -5.34 25.76 2.07
N PHE A 94 -5.89 26.97 2.09
CA PHE A 94 -5.29 28.16 1.52
C PHE A 94 -5.51 29.36 2.44
N ASP A 95 -4.62 30.35 2.37
CA ASP A 95 -4.79 31.61 3.08
C ASP A 95 -5.88 32.46 2.40
N ASN A 96 -7.08 32.46 2.99
CA ASN A 96 -8.22 33.21 2.49
C ASN A 96 -8.13 34.72 2.74
N THR A 97 -7.08 35.22 3.39
CA THR A 97 -6.78 36.65 3.46
C THR A 97 -6.04 37.12 2.20
N LYS A 98 -5.35 36.20 1.52
CA LYS A 98 -4.54 36.47 0.32
C LYS A 98 -5.13 35.95 -0.98
N LEU A 99 -5.86 34.84 -0.93
CA LEU A 99 -6.41 34.17 -2.11
C LEU A 99 -7.93 34.11 -2.04
N ASP A 100 -8.58 34.32 -3.18
CA ASP A 100 -9.98 34.02 -3.41
C ASP A 100 -10.13 32.75 -4.24
N PHE A 101 -10.93 31.80 -3.76
CA PHE A 101 -11.35 30.65 -4.54
C PHE A 101 -12.21 31.13 -5.72
N ALA A 102 -11.81 30.81 -6.95
CA ALA A 102 -12.52 31.17 -8.16
C ALA A 102 -13.33 30.00 -8.72
N SER A 103 -12.70 28.83 -8.87
CA SER A 103 -13.38 27.65 -9.43
C SER A 103 -12.74 26.32 -9.04
N LEU A 104 -13.50 25.24 -9.19
CA LEU A 104 -13.01 23.87 -9.07
C LEU A 104 -13.53 23.03 -10.24
N LYS A 105 -12.61 22.47 -11.02
CA LYS A 105 -12.91 21.63 -12.18
C LYS A 105 -12.45 20.19 -11.94
N ALA A 106 -13.36 19.25 -12.11
CA ALA A 106 -13.04 17.83 -12.02
C ALA A 106 -12.12 17.38 -13.17
N GLY A 107 -11.19 16.48 -12.86
CA GLY A 107 -10.43 15.74 -13.86
C GLY A 107 -11.31 14.73 -14.61
N SER A 108 -10.77 14.14 -15.68
CA SER A 108 -11.55 13.27 -16.58
C SER A 108 -11.40 11.77 -16.31
N ARG A 109 -10.43 11.37 -15.47
CA ARG A 109 -10.11 9.95 -15.22
C ARG A 109 -11.05 9.29 -14.22
N LEU A 110 -11.35 9.96 -13.12
CA LEU A 110 -12.34 9.52 -12.13
C LEU A 110 -13.65 10.28 -12.38
N ARG A 111 -14.61 9.63 -13.03
CA ARG A 111 -15.80 10.28 -13.61
C ARG A 111 -16.91 10.59 -12.60
N TYR A 112 -16.92 9.90 -11.45
CA TYR A 112 -17.96 10.07 -10.44
C TYR A 112 -17.46 11.00 -9.35
N VAL A 113 -17.94 12.23 -9.35
CA VAL A 113 -17.66 13.19 -8.27
C VAL A 113 -18.44 12.75 -7.02
N LEU A 114 -17.71 12.54 -5.93
CA LEU A 114 -18.24 12.09 -4.63
C LEU A 114 -18.29 13.25 -3.62
N LEU A 115 -17.37 14.20 -3.75
CA LEU A 115 -17.28 15.41 -2.92
C LEU A 115 -16.83 16.57 -3.80
N ASN A 116 -17.49 17.72 -3.68
CA ASN A 116 -17.10 18.98 -4.30
C ASN A 116 -17.56 20.11 -3.38
N GLU A 117 -16.67 20.52 -2.49
CA GLU A 117 -16.94 21.54 -1.49
C GLU A 117 -15.83 22.59 -1.50
N SER A 118 -16.22 23.85 -1.36
CA SER A 118 -15.29 24.97 -1.21
C SER A 118 -15.85 25.95 -0.20
N SER A 119 -14.99 26.47 0.67
CA SER A 119 -15.35 27.48 1.65
C SER A 119 -14.30 28.58 1.67
N GLN A 120 -14.68 29.75 1.16
CA GLN A 120 -13.84 30.94 1.21
C GLN A 120 -13.63 31.41 2.65
N THR A 121 -14.64 31.30 3.50
CA THR A 121 -14.58 31.74 4.90
C THR A 121 -13.57 30.94 5.73
N SER A 122 -13.45 29.63 5.45
CA SER A 122 -12.52 28.75 6.18
C SER A 122 -11.24 28.43 5.41
N GLY A 123 -11.05 28.98 4.21
CA GLY A 123 -9.85 28.78 3.39
C GLY A 123 -9.66 27.32 2.98
N GLN A 124 -10.73 26.64 2.55
CA GLN A 124 -10.72 25.19 2.37
C GLN A 124 -11.37 24.76 1.07
N VAL A 125 -10.80 23.73 0.46
CA VAL A 125 -11.37 23.03 -0.70
C VAL A 125 -11.35 21.52 -0.42
N GLY A 126 -12.46 20.85 -0.64
CA GLY A 126 -12.61 19.40 -0.52
C GLY A 126 -13.08 18.83 -1.85
N PHE A 127 -12.36 17.84 -2.37
CA PHE A 127 -12.74 17.17 -3.61
C PHE A 127 -12.53 15.68 -3.50
N ALA A 128 -13.47 14.89 -4.00
CA ALA A 128 -13.31 13.46 -4.12
C ALA A 128 -13.99 12.97 -5.39
N ALA A 129 -13.35 12.02 -6.06
CA ALA A 129 -13.93 11.36 -7.22
C ALA A 129 -13.52 9.89 -7.27
N GLY A 130 -14.32 9.08 -7.95
CA GLY A 130 -14.02 7.66 -8.19
C GLY A 130 -14.45 7.16 -9.56
N THR A 131 -14.19 5.88 -9.80
CA THR A 131 -14.63 5.13 -10.99
C THR A 131 -15.32 3.84 -10.58
N THR A 132 -16.32 3.43 -11.35
CA THR A 132 -16.93 2.09 -11.29
C THR A 132 -16.35 1.14 -12.35
N GLY A 133 -15.52 1.67 -13.25
CA GLY A 133 -14.79 0.91 -14.26
C GLY A 133 -13.39 0.51 -13.78
N ALA A 134 -12.47 0.33 -14.71
CA ALA A 134 -11.09 -0.02 -14.39
C ALA A 134 -10.40 1.08 -13.58
N ALA A 135 -9.61 0.66 -12.59
CA ALA A 135 -8.72 1.49 -11.82
C ALA A 135 -7.73 2.25 -12.71
N GLN A 136 -7.32 3.44 -12.26
CA GLN A 136 -6.31 4.23 -12.94
C GLN A 136 -4.91 3.73 -12.60
N VAL A 137 -4.12 3.39 -13.62
CA VAL A 137 -2.78 2.79 -13.48
C VAL A 137 -1.64 3.70 -13.96
N ALA A 138 -1.95 4.95 -14.28
CA ALA A 138 -1.01 5.96 -14.74
C ALA A 138 -1.35 7.30 -14.09
N PRO A 139 -0.39 8.25 -13.98
CA PRO A 139 -0.65 9.55 -13.39
C PRO A 139 -1.81 10.29 -14.03
N PHE A 140 -2.62 10.97 -13.21
CA PHE A 140 -3.76 11.75 -13.69
C PHE A 140 -4.05 12.97 -12.82
N VAL A 141 -4.71 13.96 -13.42
CA VAL A 141 -5.27 15.11 -12.69
C VAL A 141 -6.59 14.69 -12.06
N LEU A 142 -6.69 14.80 -10.75
CA LEU A 142 -7.91 14.58 -9.99
C LEU A 142 -8.87 15.76 -10.13
N CYS A 143 -8.35 16.97 -9.92
CA CYS A 143 -9.06 18.23 -10.11
C CYS A 143 -8.08 19.39 -10.36
N THR A 144 -8.62 20.48 -10.89
CA THR A 144 -7.92 21.77 -11.04
C THR A 144 -8.68 22.81 -10.24
N VAL A 145 -7.98 23.48 -9.33
CA VAL A 145 -8.51 24.56 -8.51
C VAL A 145 -7.97 25.87 -9.04
N THR A 146 -8.86 26.81 -9.39
CA THR A 146 -8.46 28.16 -9.80
C THR A 146 -8.56 29.08 -8.60
N PHE A 147 -7.46 29.77 -8.31
CA PHE A 147 -7.38 30.81 -7.30
C PHE A 147 -7.14 32.17 -7.93
N ARG A 148 -7.61 33.21 -7.26
CA ARG A 148 -7.31 34.60 -7.57
C ARG A 148 -6.52 35.23 -6.44
N VAL A 149 -5.42 35.91 -6.74
CA VAL A 149 -4.71 36.72 -5.74
C VAL A 149 -5.58 37.92 -5.41
N ARG A 150 -5.83 38.20 -4.12
CA ARG A 150 -6.51 39.43 -3.71
C ARG A 150 -5.70 40.65 -4.16
N GLY A 151 -6.32 41.83 -4.11
CA GLY A 151 -5.66 43.09 -4.46
C GLY A 151 -4.44 43.41 -3.59
N SER A 152 -4.22 44.68 -3.24
CA SER A 152 -3.05 45.07 -2.43
C SER A 152 -2.87 44.32 -1.11
N GLY A 153 -3.94 43.74 -0.53
CA GLY A 153 -3.89 42.90 0.67
C GLY A 153 -3.45 41.45 0.45
N GLY A 154 -3.27 41.00 -0.80
CA GLY A 154 -2.86 39.64 -1.15
C GLY A 154 -1.38 39.44 -1.41
N GLN A 155 -0.57 40.49 -1.32
CA GLN A 155 0.86 40.45 -1.62
C GLN A 155 1.66 39.69 -0.56
N GLY A 156 2.71 38.98 -0.98
CA GLY A 156 3.60 38.18 -0.14
C GLY A 156 3.53 36.68 -0.42
N GLU A 157 4.35 35.90 0.27
CA GLU A 157 4.33 34.44 0.15
C GLU A 157 3.03 33.86 0.73
N THR A 158 2.44 32.90 0.04
CA THR A 158 1.25 32.17 0.49
C THR A 158 1.41 30.68 0.19
N GLU A 159 0.96 29.84 1.10
CA GLU A 159 1.04 28.39 0.96
C GLU A 159 -0.34 27.83 0.60
N ILE A 160 -0.35 26.90 -0.35
CA ILE A 160 -1.48 26.03 -0.61
C ILE A 160 -1.03 24.64 -0.19
N GLY A 161 -1.54 24.20 0.96
CA GLY A 161 -1.16 22.94 1.56
C GLY A 161 -2.30 21.94 1.55
N PHE A 162 -1.98 20.67 1.79
CA PHE A 162 -3.00 19.72 2.22
C PHE A 162 -3.52 20.17 3.58
N ALA A 163 -4.85 20.27 3.70
CA ALA A 163 -5.47 20.64 4.97
C ALA A 163 -4.99 19.68 6.06
N PRO A 164 -4.72 20.16 7.30
CA PRO A 164 -4.22 19.32 8.36
C PRO A 164 -5.16 18.11 8.51
N LEU A 165 -4.59 16.90 8.39
CA LEU A 165 -5.26 15.59 8.32
C LEU A 165 -6.00 15.23 9.63
N ARG A 166 -6.85 16.13 10.13
CA ARG A 166 -7.65 15.94 11.33
C ARG A 166 -8.99 15.36 10.92
N SER A 167 -9.43 14.30 11.61
CA SER A 167 -10.77 13.78 11.46
C SER A 167 -11.81 14.91 11.47
N PRO A 168 -12.76 14.95 10.52
CA PRO A 168 -13.05 13.92 9.50
C PRO A 168 -12.29 14.06 8.17
N ARG A 169 -11.33 14.99 8.03
CA ARG A 169 -10.73 15.37 6.73
C ARG A 169 -9.37 14.71 6.52
N HIS A 170 -9.36 13.71 5.65
CA HIS A 170 -8.16 12.99 5.27
C HIS A 170 -8.03 12.98 3.74
N THR A 171 -6.90 13.46 3.22
CA THR A 171 -6.51 13.25 1.83
C THR A 171 -6.16 11.76 1.66
N LYS A 172 -6.78 11.09 0.71
CA LYS A 172 -6.65 9.64 0.49
C LYS A 172 -6.71 9.25 -0.98
N ALA A 173 -5.88 8.30 -1.41
CA ALA A 173 -6.08 7.46 -2.57
C ALA A 173 -6.49 6.05 -2.11
N ILE A 174 -7.52 5.48 -2.74
CA ILE A 174 -8.10 4.18 -2.38
C ILE A 174 -8.07 3.22 -3.59
N PHE A 175 -7.67 1.98 -3.35
CA PHE A 175 -7.74 0.86 -4.29
C PHE A 175 -8.37 -0.35 -3.61
N GLN A 176 -9.44 -0.92 -4.20
CA GLN A 176 -10.14 -2.09 -3.63
C GLN A 176 -10.51 -1.95 -2.13
N GLY A 177 -10.79 -0.71 -1.69
CA GLY A 177 -11.12 -0.40 -0.29
C GLY A 177 -9.90 -0.19 0.63
N LEU A 178 -8.67 -0.36 0.15
CA LEU A 178 -7.44 -0.09 0.89
C LEU A 178 -6.95 1.33 0.64
N ASN A 179 -6.52 2.02 1.71
CA ASN A 179 -5.83 3.30 1.59
C ASN A 179 -4.39 3.07 1.11
N VAL A 180 -4.06 3.62 -0.06
CA VAL A 180 -2.76 3.49 -0.73
C VAL A 180 -1.98 4.81 -0.81
N THR A 181 -2.41 5.82 -0.05
CA THR A 181 -1.79 7.16 -0.03
C THR A 181 -0.37 7.09 0.53
N GLY A 182 0.58 7.62 -0.25
CA GLY A 182 1.95 7.89 0.15
C GLY A 182 2.14 9.30 0.69
N ASP A 183 3.26 9.91 0.31
CA ASP A 183 3.67 11.22 0.79
C ASP A 183 2.80 12.35 0.22
N LEU A 184 2.70 13.44 1.00
CA LEU A 184 1.93 14.65 0.71
C LEU A 184 2.85 15.86 0.95
N GLU A 185 3.23 16.54 -0.13
CA GLU A 185 4.07 17.75 -0.07
C GLU A 185 3.25 19.00 -0.34
N PRO A 186 3.35 20.06 0.49
CA PRO A 186 2.65 21.33 0.25
C PRO A 186 3.24 22.08 -0.94
N LEU A 187 2.47 23.03 -1.49
CA LEU A 187 2.89 23.92 -2.57
C LEU A 187 3.01 25.36 -2.08
N LEU A 188 4.18 25.96 -2.29
CA LEU A 188 4.42 27.37 -2.01
C LEU A 188 4.20 28.21 -3.28
N VAL A 189 3.48 29.33 -3.14
CA VAL A 189 3.26 30.31 -4.22
C VAL A 189 3.60 31.71 -3.72
N VAL A 190 4.26 32.52 -4.55
CA VAL A 190 4.59 33.90 -4.22
C VAL A 190 3.60 34.86 -4.89
N ALA A 191 2.80 35.59 -4.11
CA ALA A 191 1.94 36.64 -4.64
C ALA A 191 2.69 37.98 -4.66
N ARG A 192 2.60 38.74 -5.76
CA ARG A 192 3.27 40.04 -5.94
C ARG A 192 2.31 41.17 -6.27
#